data_AF-A0A1G9B2T5-F1
#
_entry.id   AF-A0A1G9B2T5-F1
#
_cell.length_a   1.000
_cell.length_b   1.000
_cell.length_c   1.000
_cell.angle_alpha   90.00
_cell.angle_beta   90.00
_cell.angle_gamma   90.00
#
_symmetry.space_group_name_H-M   'P 1'
#
loop_
_entity.id
_entity.type
_entity.pdbx_description
1 polymer ?
#
loop_
_entity_poly.entity_id
_entity_poly.type
_entity_poly.pdbx_seq_one_letter_code
_entity_poly.pdbx_strand_id
1 'polypeptide(L)'
;MFDIDGFEPDWRSGASTLLLAHGQKLAELAGRRLTACWLVWDASDDSWFADAPVVLDFDGSHLEICHNKFDELDVAWDRIDLSRPIPWRYEEDGPMPLSWREDRMPALDKFRGEVVRECVLQEWIGEDMANGMVAVGLTFGGGGFLVSNGLDENHIDVGPIDGRFRRVS
;
A
#
# COMPACT_ATOMS: atom_id res chain seq x y z
N MET A 1 -14.74 -12.70 -0.19
CA MET A 1 -13.30 -12.47 0.01
C MET A 1 -12.69 -12.62 -1.36
N PHE A 2 -11.89 -11.65 -1.76
CA PHE A 2 -11.09 -11.73 -2.96
C PHE A 2 -10.03 -12.82 -2.79
N ASP A 3 -9.56 -13.35 -3.91
CA ASP A 3 -8.54 -14.37 -3.94
C ASP A 3 -7.51 -13.96 -4.97
N ILE A 4 -6.49 -13.24 -4.50
CA ILE A 4 -5.40 -12.70 -5.30
C ILE A 4 -4.27 -13.72 -5.31
N ASP A 5 -3.83 -14.13 -6.50
CA ASP A 5 -2.73 -15.09 -6.65
C ASP A 5 -1.44 -14.53 -6.04
N GLY A 6 -0.83 -15.29 -5.11
CA GLY A 6 0.38 -14.91 -4.39
C GLY A 6 0.16 -14.05 -3.14
N PHE A 7 -1.07 -13.57 -2.88
CA PHE A 7 -1.38 -12.83 -1.66
C PHE A 7 -1.60 -13.78 -0.47
N GLU A 8 -0.57 -13.96 0.34
CA GLU A 8 -0.65 -14.71 1.61
C GLU A 8 -0.07 -13.83 2.74
N PRO A 9 -0.87 -12.94 3.33
CA PRO A 9 -0.34 -11.87 4.18
C PRO A 9 0.35 -12.40 5.44
N ASP A 10 1.47 -11.78 5.81
CA ASP A 10 2.18 -11.97 7.07
C ASP A 10 1.91 -10.77 7.98
N TRP A 11 0.73 -10.76 8.60
CA TRP A 11 0.25 -9.67 9.43
C TRP A 11 1.18 -9.39 10.62
N ARG A 12 1.72 -8.17 10.68
CA ARG A 12 2.58 -7.72 11.76
C ARG A 12 2.07 -6.41 12.34
N SER A 13 2.25 -6.25 13.65
CA SER A 13 1.90 -5.02 14.37
C SER A 13 3.11 -4.44 15.10
N GLY A 14 3.10 -3.12 15.24
CA GLY A 14 4.08 -2.36 16.02
C GLY A 14 5.34 -1.96 15.24
N ALA A 15 5.75 -0.71 15.47
CA ALA A 15 6.85 -0.06 14.76
C ALA A 15 8.17 -0.83 14.80
N SER A 16 8.58 -1.36 15.96
CA SER A 16 9.84 -2.09 16.10
C SER A 16 9.84 -3.43 15.33
N THR A 17 8.72 -4.15 15.33
CA THR A 17 8.58 -5.43 14.61
C THR A 17 8.68 -5.20 13.11
N LEU A 18 7.94 -4.21 12.61
CA LEU A 18 7.93 -3.85 11.19
C LEU A 18 9.28 -3.28 10.74
N LEU A 19 9.92 -2.43 11.55
CA LEU A 19 11.24 -1.88 11.25
C LEU A 19 12.30 -2.97 11.13
N LEU A 20 12.34 -3.91 12.08
CA LEU A 20 13.27 -5.02 12.05
C LEU A 20 13.09 -5.90 10.81
N ALA A 21 11.84 -6.09 10.38
CA ALA A 21 11.50 -6.97 9.27
C ALA A 21 11.71 -6.32 7.89
N HIS A 22 11.36 -5.05 7.73
CA HIS A 22 11.22 -4.42 6.40
C HIS A 22 12.05 -3.15 6.24
N GLY A 23 12.57 -2.55 7.32
CA GLY A 23 13.20 -1.23 7.29
C GLY A 23 14.36 -1.12 6.30
N GLN A 24 15.25 -2.12 6.26
CA GLN A 24 16.37 -2.13 5.31
C GLN A 24 15.87 -2.23 3.86
N LYS A 25 14.95 -3.14 3.58
CA LYS A 25 14.45 -3.41 2.22
C LYS A 25 13.64 -2.25 1.66
N LEU A 26 12.91 -1.52 2.51
CA LEU A 26 12.26 -0.26 2.16
C LEU A 26 13.29 0.82 1.83
N ALA A 27 14.34 0.97 2.66
CA ALA A 27 15.38 1.96 2.42
C ALA A 27 16.14 1.74 1.09
N GLU A 28 16.27 0.49 0.64
CA GLU A 28 16.85 0.13 -0.66
C GLU A 28 16.03 0.62 -1.87
N LEU A 29 14.79 1.07 -1.68
CA LEU A 29 14.00 1.71 -2.75
C LEU A 29 14.46 3.14 -3.05
N ALA A 30 15.25 3.76 -2.18
CA ALA A 30 15.84 5.08 -2.49
C ALA A 30 16.70 5.01 -3.77
N GLY A 31 16.42 5.91 -4.70
CA GLY A 31 17.05 5.94 -6.02
C GLY A 31 16.36 5.08 -7.08
N ARG A 32 15.38 4.24 -6.72
CA ARG A 32 14.55 3.49 -7.68
C ARG A 32 13.48 4.39 -8.27
N ARG A 33 13.05 4.09 -9.51
CA ARG A 33 11.98 4.80 -10.19
C ARG A 33 10.65 4.08 -9.96
N LEU A 34 9.63 4.81 -9.51
CA LEU A 34 8.27 4.24 -9.47
C LEU A 34 7.72 4.17 -10.90
N THR A 35 7.44 2.98 -11.40
CA THR A 35 6.97 2.76 -12.78
C THR A 35 5.46 2.61 -12.87
N ALA A 36 4.83 2.07 -11.84
CA ALA A 36 3.37 1.95 -11.74
C ALA A 36 2.90 1.87 -10.28
N CYS A 37 1.63 2.21 -10.06
CA CYS A 37 0.90 1.88 -8.84
C CYS A 37 -0.34 1.09 -9.27
N TRP A 38 -0.45 -0.16 -8.83
CA TRP A 38 -1.56 -1.04 -9.13
C TRP A 38 -2.49 -1.12 -7.93
N LEU A 39 -3.77 -0.90 -8.20
CA LEU A 39 -4.86 -0.95 -7.23
C LEU A 39 -5.92 -1.92 -7.74
N VAL A 40 -6.63 -2.57 -6.84
CA VAL A 40 -7.81 -3.37 -7.21
C VAL A 40 -9.02 -2.45 -7.37
N TRP A 41 -9.73 -2.58 -8.48
CA TRP A 41 -10.89 -1.77 -8.81
C TRP A 41 -12.14 -2.64 -8.88
N ASP A 42 -13.21 -2.21 -8.22
CA ASP A 42 -14.54 -2.79 -8.42
C ASP A 42 -15.23 -2.06 -9.59
N ALA A 43 -15.49 -2.80 -10.66
CA ALA A 43 -16.17 -2.26 -11.83
C ALA A 43 -17.67 -2.01 -11.62
N SER A 44 -18.27 -2.54 -10.54
CA SER A 44 -19.70 -2.33 -10.24
C SER A 44 -19.97 -0.91 -9.77
N ASP A 45 -19.15 -0.43 -8.83
CA ASP A 45 -19.27 0.91 -8.23
C ASP A 45 -18.28 1.93 -8.82
N ASP A 46 -17.44 1.50 -9.78
CA ASP A 46 -16.34 2.28 -10.35
C ASP A 46 -15.48 2.93 -9.26
N SER A 47 -15.06 2.10 -8.30
CA SER A 47 -14.39 2.53 -7.08
C SER A 47 -13.14 1.69 -6.79
N TRP A 48 -12.23 2.30 -6.03
CA TRP A 48 -11.09 1.59 -5.47
C TRP A 48 -11.57 0.61 -4.40
N PHE A 49 -11.21 -0.66 -4.56
CA PHE A 49 -11.47 -1.69 -3.58
C PHE A 49 -10.32 -1.73 -2.56
N ALA A 50 -10.47 -0.96 -1.48
CA ALA A 50 -9.39 -0.63 -0.54
C ALA A 50 -9.00 -1.76 0.42
N ASP A 51 -9.80 -2.82 0.53
CA ASP A 51 -9.45 -4.05 1.28
C ASP A 51 -8.29 -4.82 0.64
N ALA A 52 -8.02 -4.61 -0.66
CA ALA A 52 -6.97 -5.33 -1.38
C ALA A 52 -5.62 -4.57 -1.34
N PRO A 53 -4.49 -5.28 -1.49
CA PRO A 53 -3.16 -4.67 -1.43
C PRO A 53 -2.94 -3.55 -2.44
N VAL A 54 -2.18 -2.54 -2.01
CA VAL A 54 -1.56 -1.53 -2.87
C VAL A 54 -0.23 -2.09 -3.38
N VAL A 55 -0.02 -2.11 -4.69
CA VAL A 55 1.22 -2.63 -5.28
C VAL A 55 1.97 -1.54 -6.04
N LEU A 56 3.18 -1.20 -5.58
CA LEU A 56 4.06 -0.20 -6.19
C LEU A 56 5.15 -0.89 -7.00
N ASP A 57 5.21 -0.62 -8.30
CA ASP A 57 6.19 -1.22 -9.21
C ASP A 57 7.44 -0.34 -9.36
N PHE A 58 8.61 -0.97 -9.33
CA PHE A 58 9.93 -0.38 -9.46
C PHE A 58 10.77 -1.13 -10.50
N ASP A 59 10.39 -0.97 -11.77
CA ASP A 59 10.97 -1.65 -12.92
C ASP A 59 10.89 -3.19 -12.82
N GLY A 60 9.70 -3.72 -12.51
CA GLY A 60 9.43 -5.17 -12.40
C GLY A 60 9.72 -5.77 -11.02
N SER A 61 10.01 -4.92 -10.02
CA SER A 61 10.03 -5.33 -8.62
C SER A 61 8.92 -4.61 -7.86
N HIS A 62 8.11 -5.35 -7.13
CA HIS A 62 6.87 -4.91 -6.53
C HIS A 62 7.02 -4.74 -5.01
N LEU A 63 6.62 -3.57 -4.52
CA LEU A 63 6.32 -3.30 -3.12
C LEU A 63 4.83 -3.52 -2.89
N GLU A 64 4.44 -4.54 -2.13
CA GLU A 64 3.03 -4.86 -1.83
C GLU A 64 2.75 -4.46 -0.38
N ILE A 65 1.68 -3.69 -0.19
CA ILE A 65 1.31 -3.10 1.10
C ILE A 65 -0.17 -3.40 1.33
N CYS A 66 -0.49 -4.01 2.46
CA CYS A 66 -1.88 -4.20 2.85
C CYS A 66 -2.05 -3.91 4.34
N HIS A 67 -2.99 -3.04 4.67
CA HIS A 67 -3.45 -2.86 6.04
C HIS A 67 -4.59 -3.84 6.36
N ASN A 68 -4.71 -4.19 7.63
CA ASN A 68 -5.80 -4.99 8.18
C ASN A 68 -6.00 -4.61 9.65
N LYS A 69 -7.22 -4.79 10.14
CA LYS A 69 -7.68 -4.34 11.46
C LYS A 69 -7.22 -2.90 11.74
N PHE A 70 -6.90 -2.56 12.98
CA PHE A 70 -6.46 -1.20 13.33
C PHE A 70 -4.94 -1.00 13.21
N ASP A 71 -4.15 -2.05 13.37
CA ASP A 71 -2.70 -1.96 13.55
C ASP A 71 -1.89 -3.07 12.86
N GLU A 72 -2.54 -3.93 12.07
CA GLU A 72 -1.85 -4.97 11.30
C GLU A 72 -1.46 -4.44 9.92
N LEU A 73 -0.23 -4.73 9.53
CA LEU A 73 0.34 -4.36 8.24
C LEU A 73 1.07 -5.58 7.66
N ASP A 74 0.76 -5.91 6.41
CA ASP A 74 1.55 -6.80 5.56
C ASP A 74 2.40 -5.96 4.60
N VAL A 75 3.66 -6.35 4.49
CA VAL A 75 4.67 -5.72 3.63
C VAL A 75 5.47 -6.82 2.96
N ALA A 76 5.25 -7.06 1.66
CA ALA A 76 5.80 -8.22 0.97
C ALA A 76 6.19 -7.90 -0.47
N TRP A 77 7.30 -8.45 -0.99
CA TRP A 77 7.76 -8.14 -2.36
C TRP A 77 7.58 -9.31 -3.32
N ASP A 78 7.22 -8.97 -4.56
CA ASP A 78 7.28 -9.84 -5.73
C ASP A 78 6.50 -11.16 -5.59
N ARG A 79 5.38 -11.15 -4.85
CA ARG A 79 4.52 -12.32 -4.64
C ARG A 79 3.27 -12.27 -5.51
N ILE A 80 2.64 -11.11 -5.61
CA ILE A 80 1.36 -10.94 -6.31
C ILE A 80 1.57 -11.04 -7.83
N ASP A 81 0.88 -11.99 -8.47
CA ASP A 81 0.81 -12.08 -9.92
C ASP A 81 -0.29 -11.16 -10.47
N LEU A 82 0.11 -9.93 -10.82
CA LEU A 82 -0.77 -8.90 -11.37
C LEU A 82 -1.42 -9.29 -12.71
N SER A 83 -0.96 -10.36 -13.39
CA SER A 83 -1.54 -10.84 -14.64
C SER A 83 -2.75 -11.77 -14.44
N ARG A 84 -2.99 -12.23 -13.20
CA ARG A 84 -4.08 -13.14 -12.88
C ARG A 84 -5.38 -12.39 -12.59
N PRO A 85 -6.54 -12.99 -12.95
CA PRO A 85 -7.83 -12.45 -12.53
C PRO A 85 -7.96 -12.53 -11.02
N ILE A 86 -8.81 -11.66 -10.45
CA ILE A 86 -9.12 -11.63 -9.02
C ILE A 86 -10.51 -12.23 -8.79
N PRO A 87 -10.64 -13.53 -8.55
CA PRO A 87 -11.92 -14.14 -8.21
C PRO A 87 -12.49 -13.60 -6.90
N TRP A 88 -13.82 -13.49 -6.85
CA TRP A 88 -14.59 -13.22 -5.64
C TRP A 88 -15.27 -14.50 -5.15
N ARG A 89 -14.97 -14.92 -3.92
CA ARG A 89 -15.41 -16.23 -3.38
C ARG A 89 -16.73 -16.21 -2.59
N TYR A 90 -17.39 -15.06 -2.39
CA TYR A 90 -18.70 -15.04 -1.71
C TYR A 90 -19.83 -15.05 -2.75
N GLU A 91 -20.65 -16.10 -2.71
CA GLU A 91 -21.70 -16.36 -3.70
C GLU A 91 -23.04 -15.68 -3.36
N GLU A 92 -23.27 -15.23 -2.12
CA GLU A 92 -24.57 -14.70 -1.68
C GLU A 92 -24.96 -13.38 -2.37
N ASP A 93 -23.98 -12.50 -2.63
CA ASP A 93 -24.19 -11.20 -3.30
C ASP A 93 -23.80 -11.24 -4.80
N GLY A 94 -23.42 -12.41 -5.32
CA GLY A 94 -22.87 -12.58 -6.66
C GLY A 94 -21.39 -12.19 -6.78
N PRO A 95 -20.75 -12.44 -7.94
CA PRO A 95 -19.35 -12.14 -8.13
C PRO A 95 -19.11 -10.62 -8.22
N MET A 96 -18.22 -10.10 -7.40
CA MET A 96 -17.71 -8.74 -7.54
C MET A 96 -16.66 -8.69 -8.68
N PRO A 97 -16.84 -7.84 -9.71
CA PRO A 97 -15.97 -7.75 -10.88
C PRO A 97 -14.68 -6.96 -10.56
N LEU A 98 -13.78 -7.59 -9.81
CA LEU A 98 -12.50 -7.03 -9.40
C LEU A 98 -11.44 -7.14 -10.50
N SER A 99 -10.65 -6.08 -10.67
CA SER A 99 -9.52 -6.06 -11.62
C SER A 99 -8.39 -5.14 -11.17
N TRP A 100 -7.15 -5.51 -11.50
CA TRP A 100 -5.99 -4.64 -11.32
C TRP A 100 -6.04 -3.44 -12.27
N ARG A 101 -5.81 -2.24 -11.74
CA ARG A 101 -5.77 -0.97 -12.49
C ARG A 101 -4.61 -0.11 -12.02
N GLU A 102 -3.95 0.51 -12.98
CA GLU A 102 -2.85 1.46 -12.73
C GLU A 102 -3.13 2.89 -13.21
N ASP A 103 -4.33 3.10 -13.75
CA ASP A 103 -4.75 4.29 -14.51
C ASP A 103 -6.00 4.97 -13.90
N ARG A 104 -6.43 4.53 -12.72
CA ARG A 104 -7.71 4.95 -12.11
C ARG A 104 -7.59 5.95 -10.96
N MET A 105 -6.37 6.30 -10.54
CA MET A 105 -6.16 7.29 -9.47
C MET A 105 -5.23 8.42 -9.95
N PRO A 106 -5.76 9.47 -10.61
CA PRO A 106 -4.96 10.54 -11.22
C PRO A 106 -4.03 11.28 -10.24
N ALA A 107 -4.37 11.27 -8.95
CA ALA A 107 -3.53 11.82 -7.90
C ALA A 107 -2.13 11.15 -7.83
N LEU A 108 -2.00 9.92 -8.34
CA LEU A 108 -0.76 9.14 -8.35
C LEU A 108 0.09 9.35 -9.62
N ASP A 109 -0.51 9.85 -10.71
CA ASP A 109 0.17 10.01 -12.00
C ASP A 109 1.44 10.85 -11.91
N LYS A 110 1.45 11.84 -11.00
CA LYS A 110 2.60 12.71 -10.75
C LYS A 110 3.83 11.98 -10.20
N PHE A 111 3.67 10.78 -9.65
CA PHE A 111 4.78 9.96 -9.14
C PHE A 111 5.27 8.94 -10.16
N ARG A 112 4.49 8.67 -11.21
CA ARG A 112 4.92 7.74 -12.26
C ARG A 112 6.14 8.32 -12.97
N GLY A 113 7.21 7.53 -12.98
CA GLY A 113 8.51 7.94 -13.50
C GLY A 113 9.34 8.81 -12.55
N GLU A 114 8.85 9.18 -11.37
CA GLU A 114 9.68 9.87 -10.38
C GLU A 114 10.63 8.90 -9.67
N VAL A 115 11.76 9.44 -9.20
CA VAL A 115 12.73 8.69 -8.41
C VAL A 115 12.40 8.85 -6.92
N VAL A 116 12.28 7.73 -6.22
CA VAL A 116 12.09 7.70 -4.77
C VAL A 116 13.33 8.31 -4.11
N ARG A 117 13.12 9.33 -3.29
CA ARG A 117 14.17 9.90 -2.43
C ARG A 117 14.33 9.10 -1.15
N GLU A 118 13.21 8.65 -0.61
CA GLU A 118 13.18 7.86 0.61
C GLU A 118 11.90 7.03 0.65
N CYS A 119 12.00 5.79 1.16
CA CYS A 119 10.87 4.94 1.49
C CYS A 119 11.10 4.34 2.89
N VAL A 120 10.19 4.63 3.81
CA VAL A 120 10.34 4.35 5.25
C VAL A 120 9.00 4.05 5.91
N LEU A 121 9.08 3.37 7.05
CA LEU A 121 7.93 3.23 7.94
C LEU A 121 7.70 4.54 8.71
N GLN A 122 6.44 4.89 8.90
CA GLN A 122 6.01 6.05 9.65
C GLN A 122 4.95 5.67 10.67
N GLU A 123 5.13 6.06 11.92
CA GLU A 123 4.22 5.79 13.01
C GLU A 123 3.35 7.02 13.27
N TRP A 124 2.04 6.81 13.37
CA TRP A 124 1.10 7.84 13.77
C TRP A 124 1.22 8.13 15.28
N ILE A 125 1.51 9.37 15.62
CA ILE A 125 1.66 9.84 17.01
C ILE A 125 0.53 10.78 17.46
N GLY A 126 -0.61 10.78 16.76
CA GLY A 126 -1.79 11.54 17.16
C GLY A 126 -2.43 11.01 18.45
N GLU A 127 -3.19 11.86 19.15
CA GLU A 127 -3.89 11.50 20.39
C GLU A 127 -5.29 10.90 20.11
N ASP A 128 -5.38 10.01 19.12
CA ASP A 128 -6.62 9.33 18.72
C ASP A 128 -6.42 7.81 18.69
N MET A 129 -7.46 7.08 18.26
CA MET A 129 -7.45 5.62 18.23
C MET A 129 -6.42 5.00 17.28
N ALA A 130 -5.84 5.78 16.36
CA ALA A 130 -4.81 5.31 15.45
C ALA A 130 -3.40 5.44 16.03
N ASN A 131 -3.23 5.90 17.28
CA ASN A 131 -1.92 6.03 17.92
C ASN A 131 -1.12 4.72 17.85
N GLY A 132 0.09 4.78 17.29
CA GLY A 132 0.95 3.62 17.08
C GLY A 132 0.72 2.86 15.76
N MET A 133 -0.28 3.24 14.96
CA MET A 133 -0.46 2.69 13.60
C MET A 133 0.77 3.02 12.75
N VAL A 134 1.24 2.04 11.99
CA VAL A 134 2.43 2.17 11.14
C VAL A 134 2.01 2.17 9.68
N ALA A 135 2.40 3.22 8.96
CA ALA A 135 2.19 3.40 7.53
C ALA A 135 3.49 3.24 6.74
N VAL A 136 3.39 3.02 5.43
CA VAL A 136 4.52 3.05 4.50
C VAL A 136 4.54 4.37 3.76
N GLY A 137 5.58 5.18 3.98
CA GLY A 137 5.74 6.50 3.38
C GLY A 137 6.85 6.52 2.35
N LEU A 138 6.59 7.11 1.19
CA LEU A 138 7.56 7.42 0.14
C LEU A 138 7.64 8.93 -0.07
N THR A 139 8.85 9.43 -0.31
CA THR A 139 9.05 10.82 -0.74
C THR A 139 9.71 10.87 -2.10
N PHE A 140 9.27 11.82 -2.92
CA PHE A 140 9.72 12.06 -4.28
C PHE A 140 10.15 13.52 -4.44
N GLY A 141 10.61 13.89 -5.63
CA GLY A 141 10.76 15.30 -6.02
C GLY A 141 9.43 16.05 -5.96
N GLY A 142 8.37 15.41 -6.47
CA GLY A 142 7.02 15.97 -6.58
C GLY A 142 6.12 15.90 -5.33
N GLY A 143 6.58 15.35 -4.21
CA GLY A 143 5.80 15.28 -2.96
C GLY A 143 5.93 13.94 -2.22
N GLY A 144 5.08 13.72 -1.21
CA GLY A 144 4.97 12.46 -0.48
C GLY A 144 3.80 11.60 -0.95
N PHE A 145 3.96 10.30 -0.79
CA PHE A 145 2.97 9.25 -0.99
C PHE A 145 2.93 8.44 0.30
N LEU A 146 1.77 8.29 0.91
CA LEU A 146 1.60 7.50 2.14
C LEU A 146 0.53 6.42 1.94
N VAL A 147 0.82 5.18 2.32
CA VAL A 147 -0.17 4.11 2.47
C VAL A 147 -0.37 3.84 3.96
N SER A 148 -1.54 4.20 4.48
CA SER A 148 -1.91 4.11 5.89
C SER A 148 -3.16 3.25 6.09
N ASN A 149 -3.51 2.98 7.35
CA ASN A 149 -4.77 2.33 7.70
C ASN A 149 -5.92 3.35 7.71
N GLY A 150 -6.99 3.05 6.98
CA GLY A 150 -8.21 3.84 6.83
C GLY A 150 -9.42 3.31 7.59
N LEU A 151 -9.21 2.65 8.74
CA LEU A 151 -10.21 1.88 9.50
C LEU A 151 -10.46 0.48 8.92
N ASP A 152 -9.46 -0.40 9.02
CA ASP A 152 -9.48 -1.81 8.51
C ASP A 152 -9.21 -1.95 7.00
N GLU A 153 -9.10 -0.84 6.28
CA GLU A 153 -8.79 -0.81 4.85
C GLU A 153 -7.52 0.02 4.56
N ASN A 154 -6.98 -0.09 3.34
CA ASN A 154 -5.89 0.79 2.92
C ASN A 154 -6.40 2.22 2.68
N HIS A 155 -5.60 3.21 3.05
CA HIS A 155 -5.81 4.61 2.71
C HIS A 155 -4.57 5.18 2.02
N ILE A 156 -4.77 6.04 1.02
CA ILE A 156 -3.67 6.69 0.30
C ILE A 156 -3.78 8.20 0.45
N ASP A 157 -2.71 8.80 0.99
CA ASP A 157 -2.54 10.25 1.02
C ASP A 157 -1.40 10.69 0.08
N VAL A 158 -1.62 11.77 -0.66
CA VAL A 158 -0.61 12.39 -1.52
C VAL A 158 -0.36 13.84 -1.15
N GLY A 159 0.91 14.26 -1.16
CA GLY A 159 1.31 15.60 -0.76
C GLY A 159 2.31 15.57 0.39
N PRO A 160 2.47 16.67 1.14
CA PRO A 160 3.27 16.66 2.36
C PRO A 160 2.72 15.63 3.34
N ILE A 161 3.60 14.80 3.89
CA ILE A 161 3.26 13.89 4.98
C ILE A 161 2.80 14.71 6.19
N ASP A 162 1.68 14.33 6.81
CA ASP A 162 1.17 14.97 8.03
C ASP A 162 2.26 14.94 9.12
N GLY A 163 2.46 16.07 9.83
CA GLY A 163 3.47 16.18 10.89
C GLY A 163 3.25 15.24 12.09
N ARG A 164 2.07 14.61 12.18
CA ARG A 164 1.75 13.56 13.16
C ARG A 164 2.23 12.16 12.74
N PHE A 165 2.75 12.00 11.53
CA PHE A 165 3.53 10.81 11.19
C PHE A 165 5.00 11.03 11.53
N ARG A 166 5.50 10.23 12.46
CA ARG A 166 6.91 10.22 12.85
C ARG A 166 7.61 9.07 12.14
N ARG A 167 8.76 9.36 11.53
CA ARG A 167 9.63 8.30 10.98
C ARG A 167 9.98 7.28 12.07
N VAL A 168 9.83 6.00 11.76
CA VAL A 168 10.33 4.90 12.60
C VAL A 168 11.84 4.74 12.35
N SER A 169 12.64 4.63 13.42
CA SER A 169 14.11 4.57 13.38
C SER A 169 14.69 3.59 14.38
#